data_AF-A0A954LYV5-F1
#
_entry.id   AF-A0A954LYV5-F1
#
_cell.length_a   1.000
_cell.length_b   1.000
_cell.length_c   1.000
_cell.angle_alpha   90.00
_cell.angle_beta   90.00
_cell.angle_gamma   90.00
#
_symmetry.space_group_name_H-M   'P 1'
#
loop_
_entity.id
_entity.type
_entity.pdbx_description
1 polymer ?
#
loop_
_entity_poly.entity_id
_entity_poly.type
_entity_poly.pdbx_seq_one_letter_code
_entity_poly.pdbx_strand_id
1 'polypeptide(L)'
;MTDSSRKTPTASKLSARTSMILVGLVIAYVLLQPSLERWLGIELPSLIDASGEVADHPPRQPKEAEPPNDDVRSAETSTGELGQLHEIGGRVFVSTAGLHYRPGSQEGHRIDHILRHCRDDRSRPVHGIFDGDREEILAIIDEAYLTTQERGPPEAHNKREENRTVWTVDLGRRIGYVGGQSGERSNHPPAHHLKLILEDGNNVVSAYPVRISGR
;
A
#
# COMPACT_ATOMS: atom_id res chain seq x y z
N MET A 1 48.40 -11.32 50.78
CA MET A 1 47.11 -11.59 51.45
C MET A 1 46.17 -10.43 51.13
N THR A 2 44.89 -10.75 50.81
CA THR A 2 43.73 -9.94 50.37
C THR A 2 43.82 -9.32 48.95
N ASP A 3 43.13 -9.80 47.92
CA ASP A 3 41.69 -10.03 47.63
C ASP A 3 40.94 -8.81 47.05
N SER A 4 40.47 -8.96 45.81
CA SER A 4 39.36 -8.19 45.22
C SER A 4 38.82 -8.88 43.97
N SER A 5 37.92 -9.83 44.23
CA SER A 5 36.59 -10.01 43.60
C SER A 5 36.36 -9.42 42.21
N ARG A 6 36.22 -10.28 41.19
CA ARG A 6 35.52 -10.00 39.93
C ARG A 6 34.26 -10.89 39.87
N LYS A 7 33.08 -10.29 40.01
CA LYS A 7 31.79 -10.97 39.82
C LYS A 7 31.60 -11.30 38.34
N THR A 8 31.35 -12.57 38.04
CA THR A 8 30.85 -13.02 36.73
C THR A 8 29.32 -12.94 36.70
N PRO A 9 28.70 -12.52 35.58
CA PRO A 9 27.25 -12.56 35.44
C PRO A 9 26.78 -14.02 35.28
N THR A 10 25.81 -14.39 36.09
CA THR A 10 25.11 -15.68 36.05
C THR A 10 24.31 -15.83 34.75
N ALA A 11 24.63 -16.86 33.97
CA ALA A 11 23.81 -17.27 32.84
C ALA A 11 22.43 -17.72 33.32
N SER A 12 21.38 -17.03 32.87
CA SER A 12 19.98 -17.39 33.15
C SER A 12 19.66 -18.72 32.47
N LYS A 13 19.36 -19.75 33.28
CA LYS A 13 18.85 -21.03 32.78
C LYS A 13 17.43 -20.82 32.24
N LEU A 14 17.28 -20.80 30.92
CA LEU A 14 15.96 -20.88 30.28
C LEU A 14 15.31 -22.21 30.66
N SER A 15 14.09 -22.13 31.20
CA SER A 15 13.25 -23.26 31.54
C SER A 15 12.93 -24.07 30.27
N ALA A 16 12.94 -25.40 30.36
CA ALA A 16 12.66 -26.31 29.24
C ALA A 16 11.30 -26.01 28.55
N ARG A 17 10.35 -25.43 29.28
CA ARG A 17 9.06 -24.97 28.74
C ARG A 17 9.20 -23.79 27.78
N THR A 18 10.14 -22.88 28.04
CA THR A 18 10.43 -21.74 27.19
C THR A 18 11.16 -22.16 25.91
N SER A 19 12.06 -23.15 25.98
CA SER A 19 12.70 -23.73 24.79
C SER A 19 11.72 -24.43 23.86
N MET A 20 10.73 -25.18 24.39
CA MET A 20 9.73 -25.83 23.52
C MET A 20 8.80 -24.82 22.82
N ILE A 21 8.45 -23.71 23.48
CA ILE A 21 7.67 -22.64 22.83
C ILE A 21 8.48 -22.00 21.70
N LEU A 22 9.77 -21.78 21.90
CA LEU A 22 10.65 -21.16 20.91
C LEU A 22 10.88 -22.08 19.71
N VAL A 23 11.10 -23.39 19.95
CA VAL A 23 11.18 -24.41 18.90
C VAL A 23 9.84 -24.54 18.14
N GLY A 24 8.71 -24.53 18.85
CA GLY A 24 7.39 -24.57 18.24
C GLY A 24 7.10 -23.34 17.36
N LEU A 25 7.53 -22.15 17.77
CA LEU A 25 7.41 -20.92 16.98
C LEU A 25 8.29 -20.98 15.72
N VAL A 26 9.51 -21.51 15.82
CA VAL A 26 10.39 -21.70 14.65
C VAL A 26 9.80 -22.71 13.67
N ILE A 27 9.26 -23.83 14.14
CA ILE A 27 8.59 -24.82 13.28
C ILE A 27 7.34 -24.23 12.64
N ALA A 28 6.52 -23.51 13.40
CA ALA A 28 5.35 -22.82 12.86
C ALA A 28 5.72 -21.78 11.80
N TYR A 29 6.81 -21.03 12.03
CA TYR A 29 7.35 -20.06 11.08
C TYR A 29 7.79 -20.75 9.77
N VAL A 30 8.54 -21.85 9.84
CA VAL A 30 8.98 -22.62 8.66
C VAL A 30 7.78 -23.20 7.88
N LEU A 31 6.74 -23.67 8.57
CA LEU A 31 5.54 -24.21 7.91
C LEU A 31 4.63 -23.13 7.31
N LEU A 32 4.57 -21.94 7.90
CA LEU A 32 3.82 -20.80 7.34
C LEU A 32 4.59 -20.02 6.28
N GLN A 33 5.91 -20.23 6.18
CA GLN A 33 6.80 -19.55 5.23
C GLN A 33 6.24 -19.51 3.79
N PRO A 34 5.82 -20.64 3.15
CA PRO A 34 5.31 -20.60 1.78
C PRO A 34 3.99 -19.83 1.61
N SER A 35 3.24 -19.61 2.70
CA SER A 35 2.02 -18.80 2.67
C SER A 35 2.31 -17.31 2.91
N LEU A 36 3.31 -17.01 3.74
CA LEU A 36 3.78 -15.65 4.01
C LEU A 36 4.52 -15.06 2.81
N GLU A 37 5.33 -15.85 2.10
CA GLU A 37 6.00 -15.45 0.86
C GLU A 37 5.00 -15.06 -0.23
N ARG A 38 3.88 -15.79 -0.33
CA ARG A 38 2.79 -15.47 -1.27
C ARG A 38 2.01 -14.22 -0.90
N TRP A 39 1.98 -13.85 0.38
CA TRP A 39 1.23 -12.69 0.87
C TRP A 39 2.07 -11.41 0.90
N LEU A 40 3.39 -11.53 1.10
CA LEU A 40 4.29 -10.38 1.29
C LEU A 40 5.27 -10.15 0.14
N GLY A 41 5.44 -11.09 -0.80
CA GLY A 41 6.31 -10.92 -1.97
C GLY A 41 7.81 -10.75 -1.64
N ILE A 42 8.23 -11.12 -0.43
CA ILE A 42 9.61 -11.02 0.06
C ILE A 42 10.13 -12.44 0.33
N GLU A 43 11.30 -12.79 -0.20
CA GLU A 43 11.98 -14.05 0.14
C GLU A 43 12.56 -13.97 1.55
N LEU A 44 12.10 -14.84 2.45
CA LEU A 44 12.55 -14.85 3.84
C LEU A 44 13.86 -15.64 3.97
N PRO A 45 14.83 -15.16 4.78
CA PRO A 45 16.10 -15.85 4.97
C PRO A 45 15.86 -17.22 5.61
N SER A 46 16.27 -18.28 4.91
CA SER A 46 16.19 -19.64 5.44
C SER A 46 17.21 -19.80 6.58
N LEU A 47 16.74 -20.21 7.76
CA LEU A 47 17.58 -20.34 8.96
C LEU A 47 18.32 -21.69 9.03
N ILE A 48 18.39 -22.45 7.93
CA ILE A 48 18.86 -23.84 7.95
C ILE A 48 20.29 -23.99 7.42
N ASP A 49 20.85 -23.03 6.69
CA ASP A 49 22.24 -23.08 6.22
C ASP A 49 23.20 -22.27 7.12
N ALA A 50 23.31 -22.72 8.37
CA ALA A 50 24.38 -22.29 9.28
C ALA A 50 25.07 -23.50 9.92
N SER A 51 25.53 -24.43 9.09
CA SER A 51 26.56 -25.41 9.47
C SER A 51 27.30 -25.82 8.21
N GLY A 52 28.52 -25.33 8.07
CA GLY A 52 29.26 -25.34 6.83
C GLY A 52 29.76 -26.72 6.38
N GLU A 53 30.17 -26.75 5.11
CA GLU A 53 31.19 -27.67 4.64
C GLU A 53 31.96 -27.02 3.49
N VAL A 54 33.28 -27.27 3.50
CA VAL A 54 34.29 -26.75 2.61
C VAL A 54 34.22 -27.51 1.29
N ALA A 55 34.22 -26.80 0.15
CA ALA A 55 34.54 -27.40 -1.14
C ALA A 55 35.49 -26.49 -1.93
N ASP A 56 36.70 -27.00 -2.07
CA ASP A 56 37.86 -26.57 -2.84
C ASP A 56 37.61 -26.66 -4.35
N HIS A 57 37.95 -25.62 -5.15
CA HIS A 57 38.48 -25.69 -6.54
C HIS A 57 38.81 -24.28 -7.13
N PRO A 58 39.69 -24.17 -8.16
CA PRO A 58 40.84 -23.24 -8.24
C PRO A 58 40.57 -21.90 -9.00
N PRO A 59 41.53 -20.93 -9.06
CA PRO A 59 41.23 -19.57 -9.48
C PRO A 59 41.15 -19.47 -11.01
N ARG A 60 40.11 -18.81 -11.52
CA ARG A 60 39.97 -18.46 -12.93
C ARG A 60 40.10 -16.95 -13.09
N GLN A 61 41.18 -16.52 -13.75
CA GLN A 61 41.47 -15.12 -14.11
C GLN A 61 40.56 -14.61 -15.26
N PRO A 62 40.47 -13.28 -15.45
CA PRO A 62 39.26 -12.57 -15.86
C PRO A 62 39.06 -12.54 -17.38
N LYS A 63 37.80 -12.59 -17.81
CA LYS A 63 37.41 -12.34 -19.20
C LYS A 63 36.31 -11.28 -19.25
N GLU A 64 36.75 -10.10 -19.67
CA GLU A 64 36.13 -9.08 -20.51
C GLU A 64 34.60 -9.08 -20.70
N ALA A 65 34.08 -7.85 -20.64
CA ALA A 65 32.68 -7.44 -20.55
C ALA A 65 31.82 -7.70 -21.81
N GLU A 66 30.60 -8.18 -21.57
CA GLU A 66 29.41 -8.01 -22.41
C GLU A 66 28.26 -7.54 -21.49
N PRO A 67 27.31 -6.73 -22.00
CA PRO A 67 26.57 -5.75 -21.20
C PRO A 67 25.58 -6.41 -20.23
N PRO A 68 25.26 -5.73 -19.11
CA PRO A 68 24.26 -6.24 -18.18
C PRO A 68 22.90 -6.24 -18.88
N ASN A 69 22.28 -7.43 -18.97
CA ASN A 69 20.83 -7.52 -19.08
C ASN A 69 20.26 -6.97 -17.77
N ASP A 70 19.82 -5.72 -17.81
CA ASP A 70 19.02 -5.10 -16.76
C ASP A 70 17.63 -5.76 -16.73
N ASP A 71 17.55 -6.98 -16.19
CA ASP A 71 16.30 -7.50 -15.63
C ASP A 71 16.15 -6.99 -14.18
N VAL A 72 16.19 -5.66 -14.02
CA VAL A 72 15.56 -4.98 -12.90
C VAL A 72 14.12 -4.71 -13.31
N ARG A 73 13.30 -5.76 -13.32
CA ARG A 73 11.87 -5.66 -13.58
C ARG A 73 11.08 -6.22 -12.42
N SER A 74 11.19 -5.57 -11.26
CA SER A 74 10.30 -5.79 -10.11
C SER A 74 10.37 -4.60 -9.14
N ALA A 75 10.03 -3.41 -9.64
CA ALA A 75 9.55 -2.28 -8.83
C ALA A 75 8.82 -1.22 -9.70
N GLU A 76 8.44 -1.56 -10.93
CA GLU A 76 7.55 -0.75 -11.76
C GLU A 76 6.39 -1.64 -12.19
N THR A 77 5.41 -1.79 -11.31
CA THR A 77 4.04 -2.03 -11.77
C THR A 77 3.73 -0.84 -12.65
N SER A 78 3.80 -1.04 -13.96
CA SER A 78 3.70 0.01 -14.96
C SER A 78 2.49 0.89 -14.65
N THR A 79 2.73 2.19 -14.41
CA THR A 79 1.69 3.21 -14.26
C THR A 79 0.68 3.19 -15.42
N GLY A 80 1.04 2.58 -16.56
CA GLY A 80 0.16 2.32 -17.70
C GLY A 80 -0.91 1.23 -17.51
N GLU A 81 -0.90 0.46 -16.42
CA GLU A 81 -1.93 -0.56 -16.13
C GLU A 81 -2.92 -0.15 -15.03
N LEU A 82 -2.64 0.90 -14.26
CA LEU A 82 -3.55 1.35 -13.20
C LEU A 82 -4.86 1.91 -13.78
N GLY A 83 -5.95 1.76 -13.04
CA GLY A 83 -7.26 2.28 -13.41
C GLY A 83 -8.03 1.46 -14.44
N GLN A 84 -7.42 0.39 -14.99
CA GLN A 84 -8.16 -0.55 -15.84
C GLN A 84 -9.20 -1.29 -15.01
N LEU A 85 -10.36 -1.56 -15.61
CA LEU A 85 -11.48 -2.22 -14.96
C LEU A 85 -11.81 -3.54 -15.64
N HIS A 86 -12.03 -4.57 -14.83
CA HIS A 86 -12.55 -5.86 -15.26
C HIS A 86 -13.92 -6.11 -14.63
N GLU A 87 -14.95 -6.41 -15.44
CA GLU A 87 -16.26 -6.77 -14.91
C GLU A 87 -16.28 -8.22 -14.43
N ILE A 88 -16.66 -8.44 -13.17
CA ILE A 88 -16.76 -9.77 -12.55
C ILE A 88 -18.21 -10.26 -12.41
N GLY A 89 -19.16 -9.57 -13.05
CA GLY A 89 -20.58 -9.88 -13.06
C GLY A 89 -21.41 -9.01 -12.12
N GLY A 90 -22.73 -8.97 -12.36
CA GLY A 90 -23.66 -8.16 -11.56
C GLY A 90 -23.41 -6.65 -11.66
N ARG A 91 -22.77 -6.17 -12.74
CA ARG A 91 -22.26 -4.80 -12.89
C ARG A 91 -21.25 -4.42 -11.81
N VAL A 92 -20.47 -5.38 -11.33
CA VAL A 92 -19.35 -5.13 -10.42
C VAL A 92 -18.06 -5.12 -11.21
N PHE A 93 -17.29 -4.05 -11.06
CA PHE A 93 -15.99 -3.89 -11.69
C PHE A 93 -14.88 -3.99 -10.64
N VAL A 94 -13.78 -4.63 -11.00
CA VAL A 94 -12.55 -4.71 -10.20
C VAL A 94 -11.45 -3.93 -10.93
N SER A 95 -10.76 -3.04 -10.23
CA SER A 95 -9.59 -2.38 -10.82
C SER A 95 -8.33 -3.23 -10.76
N THR A 96 -7.29 -2.82 -11.49
CA THR A 96 -5.95 -3.40 -11.43
C THR A 96 -5.41 -3.47 -10.00
N ALA A 97 -5.67 -2.45 -9.17
CA ALA A 97 -5.28 -2.46 -7.75
C ALA A 97 -6.19 -3.31 -6.84
N GLY A 98 -7.21 -3.97 -7.40
CA GLY A 98 -8.13 -4.83 -6.66
C GLY A 98 -9.28 -4.10 -5.96
N LEU A 99 -9.59 -2.86 -6.33
CA LEU A 99 -10.75 -2.14 -5.78
C LEU A 99 -12.03 -2.58 -6.46
N HIS A 100 -13.10 -2.77 -5.68
CA HIS A 100 -14.41 -3.13 -6.21
C HIS A 100 -15.32 -1.93 -6.34
N TYR A 101 -15.91 -1.76 -7.52
CA TYR A 101 -16.92 -0.77 -7.83
C TYR A 101 -18.24 -1.47 -8.12
N ARG A 102 -19.24 -1.23 -7.26
CA ARG A 102 -20.53 -1.91 -7.32
C ARG A 102 -21.66 -0.97 -7.75
N PRO A 103 -22.84 -1.49 -8.12
CA PRO A 103 -24.05 -0.69 -8.17
C PRO A 103 -24.39 -0.08 -6.81
N GLY A 104 -25.05 1.07 -6.83
CA GLY A 104 -25.40 1.87 -5.64
C GLY A 104 -24.91 3.31 -5.75
N SER A 105 -25.30 4.15 -4.78
CA SER A 105 -25.29 5.63 -4.81
C SER A 105 -26.52 6.25 -5.47
N GLN A 106 -26.64 7.58 -5.42
CA GLN A 106 -27.73 8.32 -6.06
C GLN A 106 -27.62 8.27 -7.59
N GLU A 107 -26.40 8.09 -8.09
CA GLU A 107 -26.04 8.00 -9.50
C GLU A 107 -26.26 6.59 -10.09
N GLY A 108 -26.59 5.60 -9.24
CA GLY A 108 -26.86 4.23 -9.66
C GLY A 108 -25.63 3.32 -9.68
N HIS A 109 -24.43 3.86 -9.89
CA HIS A 109 -23.17 3.12 -9.79
C HIS A 109 -22.07 3.95 -9.10
N ARG A 110 -21.14 3.27 -8.40
CA ARG A 110 -20.05 3.94 -7.66
C ARG A 110 -19.06 4.68 -8.57
N ILE A 111 -18.81 4.14 -9.76
CA ILE A 111 -18.01 4.83 -10.79
C ILE A 111 -18.68 6.14 -11.18
N ASP A 112 -20.00 6.14 -11.41
CA ASP A 112 -20.72 7.37 -11.81
C ASP A 112 -20.70 8.42 -10.70
N HIS A 113 -20.79 8.00 -9.43
CA HIS A 113 -20.61 8.89 -8.28
C HIS A 113 -19.22 9.54 -8.27
N ILE A 114 -18.17 8.77 -8.51
CA ILE A 114 -16.79 9.26 -8.57
C ILE A 114 -16.65 10.25 -9.74
N LEU A 115 -17.18 9.92 -10.91
CA LEU A 115 -17.10 10.79 -12.09
C LEU A 115 -17.95 12.06 -11.96
N ARG A 116 -18.89 12.12 -11.01
CA ARG A 116 -19.53 13.40 -10.63
C ARG A 116 -18.51 14.40 -10.07
N HIS A 117 -17.39 13.93 -9.53
CA HIS A 117 -16.25 14.75 -9.11
C HIS A 117 -15.34 15.17 -10.28
N CYS A 118 -15.74 15.02 -11.55
CA CYS A 118 -15.09 15.68 -12.69
C CYS A 118 -15.70 17.05 -13.00
N ARG A 119 -16.80 17.43 -12.33
CA ARG A 119 -17.55 18.65 -12.62
C ARG A 119 -17.81 19.41 -11.33
N ASP A 120 -17.63 20.74 -11.41
CA ASP A 120 -17.96 21.58 -10.28
C ASP A 120 -19.46 21.60 -9.99
N ASP A 121 -19.80 21.59 -8.71
CA ASP A 121 -21.14 21.78 -8.22
C ASP A 121 -21.14 22.98 -7.27
N ARG A 122 -21.43 24.14 -7.85
CA ARG A 122 -21.47 25.44 -7.16
C ARG A 122 -22.60 25.55 -6.13
N SER A 123 -23.54 24.61 -6.10
CA SER A 123 -24.54 24.55 -5.03
C SER A 123 -23.92 24.06 -3.71
N ARG A 124 -22.79 23.35 -3.76
CA ARG A 124 -22.14 22.78 -2.57
C ARG A 124 -21.18 23.79 -1.92
N PRO A 125 -21.12 23.84 -0.58
CA PRO A 125 -20.14 24.68 0.12
C PRO A 125 -18.69 24.38 -0.29
N VAL A 126 -18.34 23.09 -0.41
CA VAL A 126 -17.03 22.59 -0.82
C VAL A 126 -17.25 21.35 -1.69
N HIS A 127 -16.57 21.28 -2.85
CA HIS A 127 -16.61 20.12 -3.73
C HIS A 127 -15.21 19.82 -4.26
N GLY A 128 -14.66 18.64 -3.98
CA GLY A 128 -13.39 18.21 -4.57
C GLY A 128 -13.60 17.83 -6.03
N ILE A 129 -12.77 18.34 -6.94
CA ILE A 129 -12.87 18.07 -8.37
C ILE A 129 -11.56 17.52 -8.87
N PHE A 130 -11.60 16.38 -9.55
CA PHE A 130 -10.44 15.77 -10.17
C PHE A 130 -9.97 16.57 -11.39
N ASP A 131 -8.66 16.60 -11.58
CA ASP A 131 -8.09 16.86 -12.89
C ASP A 131 -8.05 15.53 -13.67
N GLY A 132 -8.22 15.58 -14.99
CA GLY A 132 -8.10 14.44 -15.88
C GLY A 132 -9.41 13.78 -16.31
N ASP A 133 -9.28 12.77 -17.16
CA ASP A 133 -10.39 11.96 -17.66
C ASP A 133 -10.70 10.75 -16.77
N ARG A 134 -11.61 9.88 -17.23
CA ARG A 134 -12.08 8.74 -16.45
C ARG A 134 -10.94 7.78 -16.12
N GLU A 135 -10.12 7.47 -17.11
CA GLU A 135 -9.03 6.51 -17.00
C GLU A 135 -7.95 7.03 -16.05
N GLU A 136 -7.59 8.31 -16.18
CA GLU A 136 -6.64 8.98 -15.28
C GLU A 136 -7.15 9.00 -13.83
N ILE A 137 -8.44 9.27 -13.61
CA ILE A 137 -9.04 9.29 -12.27
C ILE A 137 -9.03 7.91 -11.63
N LEU A 138 -9.37 6.86 -12.38
CA LEU A 138 -9.33 5.50 -11.87
C LEU A 138 -7.90 5.08 -11.52
N ALA A 139 -6.91 5.51 -12.32
CA ALA A 139 -5.50 5.28 -12.03
C ALA A 139 -5.03 6.01 -10.75
N ILE A 140 -5.47 7.25 -10.55
CA ILE A 140 -5.22 8.02 -9.31
C ILE A 140 -5.78 7.29 -8.09
N ILE A 141 -6.97 6.71 -8.20
CA ILE A 141 -7.61 5.99 -7.09
C ILE A 141 -6.87 4.69 -6.79
N ASP A 142 -6.44 3.96 -7.83
CA ASP A 142 -5.63 2.75 -7.68
C ASP A 142 -4.29 3.04 -7.00
N GLU A 143 -3.57 4.07 -7.46
CA GLU A 143 -2.32 4.51 -6.83
C GLU A 143 -2.52 4.90 -5.36
N ALA A 144 -3.60 5.63 -5.05
CA ALA A 144 -3.90 5.99 -3.68
C ALA A 144 -4.17 4.76 -2.81
N TYR A 145 -4.92 3.78 -3.33
CA TYR A 145 -5.17 2.54 -2.61
C TYR A 145 -3.88 1.76 -2.35
N LEU A 146 -3.04 1.56 -3.37
CA LEU A 146 -1.73 0.92 -3.20
C LEU A 146 -0.86 1.66 -2.18
N THR A 147 -0.89 2.99 -2.20
CA THR A 147 -0.20 3.81 -1.19
C THR A 147 -0.69 3.49 0.23
N THR A 148 -1.99 3.22 0.44
CA THR A 148 -2.51 2.81 1.76
C THR A 148 -2.04 1.43 2.22
N GLN A 149 -1.66 0.57 1.28
CA GLN A 149 -1.18 -0.78 1.55
C GLN A 149 0.33 -0.79 1.85
N GLU A 150 1.07 0.12 1.22
CA GLU A 150 2.53 0.18 1.29
C GLU A 150 3.07 1.20 2.30
N ARG A 151 2.32 2.28 2.55
CA ARG A 151 2.77 3.43 3.33
C ARG A 151 1.86 3.74 4.50
N GLY A 152 2.45 4.35 5.52
CA GLY A 152 1.74 4.85 6.71
C GLY A 152 1.69 6.37 6.75
N PRO A 153 1.37 6.97 7.91
CA PRO A 153 1.43 8.41 8.08
C PRO A 153 2.86 8.95 7.90
N PRO A 154 3.04 10.16 7.32
CA PRO A 154 1.99 11.12 6.95
C PRO A 154 1.27 10.84 5.62
N GLU A 155 1.85 10.03 4.73
CA GLU A 155 1.39 9.82 3.35
C GLU A 155 0.02 9.18 3.28
N ALA A 156 -0.27 8.21 4.14
CA ALA A 156 -1.58 7.57 4.23
C ALA A 156 -2.02 7.43 5.68
N HIS A 157 -3.20 7.94 5.98
CA HIS A 157 -3.83 7.74 7.29
C HIS A 157 -5.33 7.58 7.14
N ASN A 158 -5.94 6.82 8.05
CA ASN A 158 -7.37 6.58 8.02
C ASN A 158 -8.05 6.86 9.35
N LYS A 159 -9.38 6.90 9.28
CA LYS A 159 -10.28 6.78 10.41
C LYS A 159 -11.36 5.76 10.06
N ARG A 160 -11.80 5.00 11.05
CA ARG A 160 -12.97 4.14 10.92
C ARG A 160 -14.22 4.91 11.35
N GLU A 161 -15.21 4.94 10.47
CA GLU A 161 -16.50 5.58 10.68
C GLU A 161 -17.59 4.52 10.47
N GLU A 162 -18.17 4.00 11.55
CA GLU A 162 -19.14 2.91 11.52
C GLU A 162 -18.62 1.69 10.72
N ASN A 163 -19.25 1.39 9.57
CA ASN A 163 -18.88 0.31 8.66
C ASN A 163 -17.89 0.74 7.56
N ARG A 164 -17.36 1.97 7.62
CA ARG A 164 -16.47 2.56 6.61
C ARG A 164 -15.08 2.82 7.12
N THR A 165 -14.11 2.75 6.21
CA THR A 165 -12.76 3.27 6.39
C THR A 165 -12.60 4.47 5.48
N VAL A 166 -12.27 5.63 6.08
CA VAL A 166 -11.99 6.87 5.34
C VAL A 166 -10.48 7.09 5.36
N TRP A 167 -9.85 6.85 4.22
CA TRP A 167 -8.45 7.16 3.98
C TRP A 167 -8.29 8.60 3.50
N THR A 168 -7.23 9.26 3.97
CA THR A 168 -6.68 10.46 3.38
C THR A 168 -5.25 10.14 2.95
N VAL A 169 -4.98 10.29 1.66
CA VAL A 169 -3.73 9.88 1.02
C VAL A 169 -3.10 11.08 0.34
N ASP A 170 -1.86 11.43 0.67
CA ASP A 170 -1.08 12.43 -0.03
C ASP A 170 -0.37 11.78 -1.24
N LEU A 171 -0.70 12.24 -2.44
CA LEU A 171 -0.12 11.75 -3.68
C LEU A 171 1.06 12.58 -4.17
N GLY A 172 1.47 13.61 -3.41
CA GLY A 172 2.66 14.43 -3.68
C GLY A 172 2.58 15.30 -4.95
N ARG A 173 1.50 15.19 -5.73
CA ARG A 173 1.22 15.96 -6.94
C ARG A 173 -0.21 16.44 -6.96
N ARG A 174 -0.47 17.43 -7.81
CA ARG A 174 -1.84 17.89 -8.06
C ARG A 174 -2.66 16.80 -8.74
N ILE A 175 -3.81 16.49 -8.17
CA ILE A 175 -4.80 15.52 -8.68
C ILE A 175 -6.17 16.16 -8.92
N GLY A 176 -6.27 17.47 -8.69
CA GLY A 176 -7.53 18.17 -8.68
C GLY A 176 -7.44 19.52 -8.00
N TYR A 177 -8.61 20.05 -7.67
CA TYR A 177 -8.77 21.33 -6.99
C TYR A 177 -10.02 21.37 -6.12
N VAL A 178 -10.09 22.38 -5.26
CA VAL A 178 -11.28 22.67 -4.46
C VAL A 178 -12.22 23.54 -5.28
N GLY A 179 -13.38 23.00 -5.63
CA GLY A 179 -14.53 23.70 -6.18
C GLY A 179 -15.62 24.00 -5.15
N GLY A 180 -16.85 24.11 -5.64
CA GLY A 180 -18.01 24.60 -4.90
C GLY A 180 -17.89 26.09 -4.59
N GLN A 181 -18.75 26.57 -3.71
CA GLN A 181 -18.78 27.98 -3.32
C GLN A 181 -17.46 28.47 -2.71
N SER A 182 -16.79 27.63 -1.91
CA SER A 182 -15.49 27.98 -1.31
C SER A 182 -14.37 27.99 -2.34
N GLY A 183 -14.37 27.04 -3.27
CA GLY A 183 -13.42 26.98 -4.37
C GLY A 183 -13.46 28.22 -5.25
N GLU A 184 -14.66 28.63 -5.66
CA GLU A 184 -14.87 29.85 -6.47
C GLU A 184 -14.31 31.09 -5.75
N ARG A 185 -14.61 31.25 -4.44
CA ARG A 185 -14.10 32.37 -3.63
C ARG A 185 -12.58 32.37 -3.48
N SER A 186 -11.95 31.19 -3.53
CA SER A 186 -10.52 31.00 -3.27
C SER A 186 -9.70 30.79 -4.55
N ASN A 187 -10.30 31.04 -5.73
CA ASN A 187 -9.70 30.79 -7.04
C ASN A 187 -9.18 29.35 -7.21
N HIS A 188 -10.01 28.37 -6.84
CA HIS A 188 -9.79 26.94 -7.10
C HIS A 188 -8.42 26.41 -6.64
N PRO A 189 -8.12 26.45 -5.34
CA PRO A 189 -6.81 26.02 -4.85
C PRO A 189 -6.57 24.53 -5.15
N PRO A 190 -5.32 24.13 -5.45
CA PRO A 190 -5.00 22.77 -5.84
C PRO A 190 -5.21 21.79 -4.69
N ALA A 191 -5.57 20.56 -5.04
CA ALA A 191 -5.71 19.42 -4.15
C ALA A 191 -4.65 18.38 -4.50
N HIS A 192 -3.87 17.96 -3.50
CA HIS A 192 -2.83 16.94 -3.66
C HIS A 192 -3.17 15.65 -2.90
N HIS A 193 -4.24 15.68 -2.11
CA HIS A 193 -4.65 14.55 -1.30
C HIS A 193 -5.94 13.96 -1.84
N LEU A 194 -6.06 12.64 -1.80
CA LEU A 194 -7.28 11.92 -2.10
C LEU A 194 -7.98 11.53 -0.79
N LYS A 195 -9.28 11.78 -0.68
CA LYS A 195 -10.12 11.03 0.26
C LYS A 195 -10.69 9.81 -0.44
N LEU A 196 -10.39 8.63 0.09
CA LEU A 196 -10.90 7.35 -0.39
C LEU A 196 -11.76 6.71 0.70
N ILE A 197 -13.03 6.44 0.38
CA ILE A 197 -13.99 5.85 1.32
C ILE A 197 -14.28 4.41 0.89
N LEU A 198 -13.97 3.47 1.78
CA LEU A 198 -14.08 2.03 1.54
C LEU A 198 -15.04 1.37 2.54
N GLU A 199 -15.77 0.36 2.06
CA GLU A 199 -16.54 -0.62 2.85
C GLU A 199 -15.92 -2.01 2.68
N ASP A 200 -15.96 -2.83 3.73
CA ASP A 200 -15.45 -4.22 3.76
C ASP A 200 -14.08 -4.42 3.08
N GLY A 201 -13.12 -3.54 3.38
CA GLY A 201 -11.74 -3.63 2.90
C GLY A 201 -11.49 -2.86 1.61
N ASN A 202 -12.07 -3.30 0.49
CA ASN A 202 -11.74 -2.80 -0.86
C ASN A 202 -12.96 -2.34 -1.69
N ASN A 203 -14.15 -2.24 -1.10
CA ASN A 203 -15.34 -1.80 -1.84
C ASN A 203 -15.44 -0.29 -1.83
N VAL A 204 -15.32 0.32 -2.99
CA VAL A 204 -15.30 1.77 -3.12
C VAL A 204 -16.70 2.33 -2.95
N VAL A 205 -16.86 3.22 -1.97
CA VAL A 205 -18.09 3.99 -1.75
C VAL A 205 -18.04 5.31 -2.52
N SER A 206 -16.90 6.00 -2.45
CA SER A 206 -16.61 7.25 -3.14
C SER A 206 -15.11 7.57 -3.03
N ALA A 207 -14.60 8.38 -3.96
CA ALA A 207 -13.29 8.99 -3.87
C ALA A 207 -13.35 10.43 -4.41
N TYR A 208 -12.63 11.37 -3.80
CA TYR A 208 -12.57 12.75 -4.28
C TYR A 208 -11.31 13.50 -3.79
N PRO A 209 -10.81 14.48 -4.56
CA PRO A 209 -9.69 15.30 -4.13
C PRO A 209 -10.04 16.17 -2.92
N VAL A 210 -9.08 16.38 -2.04
CA VAL A 210 -9.20 17.29 -0.93
C VAL A 210 -7.94 18.14 -0.79
N ARG A 211 -8.15 19.37 -0.33
CA ARG A 211 -7.07 20.21 0.16
C ARG A 211 -6.97 20.04 1.67
N ILE A 212 -5.83 19.54 2.13
CA ILE A 212 -5.46 19.59 3.53
C ILE A 212 -4.53 20.77 3.69
N SER A 213 -4.96 21.80 4.42
CA SER A 213 -4.05 22.87 4.84
C SER A 213 -3.04 22.25 5.81
N GLY A 214 -1.75 22.42 5.54
CA GLY A 214 -0.67 21.92 6.40
C GLY A 214 -0.89 22.32 7.86
N ARG A 215 -0.60 21.37 8.75
CA ARG A 215 -0.56 21.56 10.21
C ARG A 215 0.35 22.71 10.62
#